data_AF-A0A535JB43-F1
#
_entry.id   AF-A0A535JB43-F1
#
_cell.length_a   1.000
_cell.length_b   1.000
_cell.length_c   1.000
_cell.angle_alpha   90.00
_cell.angle_beta   90.00
_cell.angle_gamma   90.00
#
_symmetry.space_group_name_H-M   'P 1'
#
loop_
_entity.id
_entity.type
_entity.pdbx_description
1 polymer ?
#
loop_
_entity_poly.entity_id
_entity_poly.type
_entity_poly.pdbx_seq_one_letter_code
_entity_poly.pdbx_strand_id
1 'polypeptide(L)'
;MCTLVLPSNTEYAMPYARIAITLPKDLVAAADRRAREIDRSRSRVIAAALRAYLVSPPPAQVREAVRPAYGSDAIGSARRAQLERDLARSPAERLRNAEAAARTARAHRAPRGRRHQIIGFDSYDDFYEWKQSHRA
;
A
#
# COMPACT_ATOMS: atom_id res chain seq x y z
N MET A 1 42.91 -4.59 16.18
CA MET A 1 42.97 -3.69 15.01
C MET A 1 42.70 -4.53 13.78
N CYS A 2 41.55 -4.35 13.12
CA CYS A 2 41.20 -5.12 11.93
C CYS A 2 41.15 -4.16 10.74
N THR A 3 42.15 -4.26 9.88
CA THR A 3 42.33 -3.40 8.70
C THR A 3 41.45 -3.92 7.58
N LEU A 4 40.41 -3.15 7.21
CA LEU A 4 39.66 -3.38 5.98
C LEU A 4 40.43 -2.76 4.82
N VAL A 5 41.14 -3.61 4.07
CA VAL A 5 41.71 -3.24 2.78
C VAL A 5 40.56 -3.21 1.77
N LEU A 6 40.20 -2.02 1.30
CA LEU A 6 39.38 -1.84 0.11
C LEU A 6 40.32 -1.59 -1.07
N PRO A 7 40.53 -2.55 -2.00
CA PRO A 7 41.17 -2.23 -3.25
C PRO A 7 40.21 -1.37 -4.09
N SER A 8 40.54 -0.08 -4.15
CA SER A 8 40.09 0.84 -5.17
C SER A 8 40.56 0.37 -6.55
N ASN A 9 39.68 0.49 -7.54
CA ASN A 9 39.85 0.18 -8.97
C ASN A 9 39.90 -1.29 -9.35
N THR A 10 38.75 -1.79 -9.77
CA THR A 10 38.71 -2.76 -10.87
C THR A 10 37.36 -2.67 -11.56
N GLU A 11 37.39 -2.41 -12.87
CA GLU A 11 36.30 -2.60 -13.82
C GLU A 11 35.90 -4.08 -13.90
N TYR A 12 35.34 -4.61 -12.82
CA TYR A 12 34.56 -5.84 -12.82
C TYR A 12 33.13 -5.41 -12.49
N ALA A 13 32.28 -5.34 -13.51
CA ALA A 13 30.85 -5.14 -13.35
C ALA A 13 30.29 -6.28 -12.48
N MET A 14 30.24 -6.08 -11.16
CA MET A 14 29.61 -6.99 -10.22
C MET A 14 28.11 -7.02 -10.53
N PRO A 15 27.52 -8.16 -10.93
CA PRO A 15 26.11 -8.26 -11.33
C PRO A 15 25.16 -8.25 -10.12
N TYR A 16 25.48 -7.51 -9.07
CA TYR A 16 24.75 -7.47 -7.82
C TYR A 16 24.26 -6.06 -7.53
N ALA A 17 22.96 -5.85 -7.62
CA ALA A 17 22.31 -4.63 -7.14
C ALA A 17 22.08 -4.72 -5.62
N ARG A 18 22.38 -3.63 -4.90
CA ARG A 18 22.08 -3.50 -3.47
C ARG A 18 20.83 -2.65 -3.30
N ILE A 19 19.81 -3.21 -2.66
CA ILE A 19 18.54 -2.53 -2.40
C ILE A 19 18.32 -2.38 -0.88
N ALA A 20 17.70 -1.27 -0.49
CA ALA A 20 17.15 -1.08 0.85
C ALA A 20 15.62 -1.14 0.74
N ILE A 21 15.00 -2.03 1.50
CA ILE A 21 13.55 -2.22 1.52
C ILE A 21 13.02 -2.09 2.94
N THR A 22 11.86 -1.46 3.08
CA THR A 22 11.15 -1.40 4.37
C THR A 22 10.28 -2.63 4.50
N LEU A 23 10.48 -3.40 5.56
CA LEU A 23 9.71 -4.62 5.86
C LEU A 23 9.12 -4.53 7.27
N PRO A 24 7.97 -5.19 7.54
CA PRO A 24 7.46 -5.36 8.88
C PRO A 24 8.50 -5.97 9.84
N LYS A 25 8.51 -5.49 11.09
CA LYS A 25 9.54 -5.86 12.09
C LYS A 25 9.53 -7.36 12.40
N ASP A 26 8.35 -7.94 12.49
CA ASP A 26 8.11 -9.37 12.68
C ASP A 26 8.64 -10.20 11.50
N LEU A 27 8.48 -9.72 10.26
CA LEU A 27 9.00 -10.38 9.07
C LEU A 27 10.54 -10.40 9.06
N VAL A 28 11.18 -9.28 9.44
CA VAL A 28 12.64 -9.22 9.58
C VAL A 28 13.12 -10.21 10.65
N ALA A 29 12.45 -10.25 11.80
CA ALA A 29 12.79 -11.19 12.87
C ALA A 29 12.63 -12.65 12.45
N ALA A 30 11.58 -12.98 11.68
CA ALA A 30 11.38 -14.32 11.13
C ALA A 30 12.49 -14.70 10.14
N ALA A 31 12.89 -13.77 9.26
CA ALA A 31 13.99 -14.00 8.33
C ALA A 31 15.32 -14.21 9.05
N ASP A 32 15.61 -13.45 10.11
CA ASP A 32 16.83 -13.61 10.93
C ASP A 32 16.86 -14.94 11.68
N ARG A 33 15.73 -15.39 12.24
CA ARG A 33 15.63 -16.73 12.86
C ARG A 33 15.92 -17.82 11.84
N ARG A 34 15.26 -17.74 10.67
CA ARG A 34 15.45 -18.73 9.62
C ARG A 34 16.89 -18.76 9.10
N ALA A 35 17.51 -17.60 8.97
CA ALA A 35 18.90 -17.45 8.55
C ALA A 35 19.86 -18.17 9.52
N ARG A 36 19.62 -18.05 10.84
CA ARG A 36 20.39 -18.76 11.88
C ARG A 36 20.18 -20.28 11.82
N GLU A 37 18.94 -20.74 11.65
CA GLU A 37 18.62 -22.17 11.57
C GLU A 37 19.34 -22.89 10.43
N ILE A 38 19.51 -22.22 9.29
CA ILE A 38 20.12 -22.81 8.10
C ILE A 38 21.61 -22.43 7.93
N ASP A 39 22.18 -21.73 8.91
CA ASP A 39 23.54 -21.17 8.89
C ASP A 39 23.86 -20.38 7.59
N ARG A 40 22.99 -19.42 7.23
CA ARG A 40 23.16 -18.56 6.05
C ARG A 40 22.83 -17.10 6.35
N SER A 41 23.15 -16.23 5.40
CA SER A 41 22.79 -14.81 5.49
C SER A 41 21.28 -14.57 5.30
N ARG A 42 20.77 -13.51 5.93
CA ARG A 42 19.40 -13.01 5.72
C ARG A 42 19.08 -12.75 4.25
N SER A 43 20.03 -12.16 3.51
CA SER A 43 19.86 -11.89 2.06
C SER A 43 19.63 -13.18 1.26
N ARG A 44 20.23 -14.30 1.67
CA ARG A 44 20.01 -15.59 1.02
C ARG A 44 18.61 -16.15 1.29
N VAL A 45 18.08 -15.96 2.51
CA VAL A 45 16.70 -16.31 2.84
C VAL A 45 15.71 -15.52 1.98
N ILE A 46 15.91 -14.20 1.89
CA ILE A 46 15.06 -13.31 1.08
C ILE A 46 15.14 -13.67 -0.41
N ALA A 47 16.33 -13.90 -0.94
CA ALA A 47 16.51 -14.31 -2.35
C ALA A 47 15.86 -15.67 -2.65
N ALA A 48 15.94 -16.63 -1.72
CA ALA A 48 15.27 -17.93 -1.88
C ALA A 48 13.75 -17.81 -1.87
N ALA A 49 13.20 -17.00 -0.96
CA ALA A 49 11.76 -16.72 -0.92
C ALA A 49 11.28 -16.05 -2.21
N LEU A 50 12.03 -15.08 -2.73
CA LEU A 50 11.70 -14.43 -4.00
C LEU A 50 11.72 -15.42 -5.18
N ARG A 51 12.73 -16.30 -5.26
CA ARG A 51 12.78 -17.34 -6.30
C ARG A 51 11.59 -18.29 -6.20
N ALA A 52 11.24 -18.74 -4.99
CA ALA A 52 10.08 -19.60 -4.77
C ALA A 52 8.78 -18.91 -5.22
N TYR A 53 8.62 -17.63 -4.86
CA TYR A 53 7.48 -16.80 -5.30
C TYR A 53 7.41 -16.66 -6.83
N LEU A 54 8.54 -16.53 -7.51
CA LEU A 54 8.57 -16.42 -8.98
C LEU A 54 8.30 -17.75 -9.69
N VAL A 55 8.74 -18.87 -9.13
CA VAL A 55 8.52 -20.22 -9.69
C VAL A 55 7.08 -20.68 -9.50
N SER A 56 6.53 -20.44 -8.32
CA SER A 56 5.14 -20.75 -8.00
C SER A 56 4.52 -19.53 -7.32
N PRO A 57 4.11 -18.54 -8.12
CA PRO A 57 3.34 -17.43 -7.58
C PRO A 57 2.12 -18.03 -6.89
N PRO A 58 1.84 -17.69 -5.62
CA PRO A 58 0.57 -18.06 -5.04
C PRO A 58 -0.51 -17.58 -6.02
N PRO A 59 -1.55 -18.39 -6.30
CA PRO A 59 -2.63 -17.94 -7.17
C PRO A 59 -3.05 -16.58 -6.64
N ALA A 60 -3.07 -15.57 -7.51
CA ALA A 60 -3.36 -14.20 -7.11
C ALA A 60 -4.70 -14.18 -6.36
N GLN A 61 -4.65 -14.30 -5.04
CA GLN A 61 -5.80 -14.18 -4.18
C GLN A 61 -6.05 -12.69 -4.01
N VAL A 62 -6.25 -12.00 -5.13
CA VAL A 62 -7.28 -10.97 -5.17
C VAL A 62 -8.59 -11.76 -5.10
N ARG A 63 -8.88 -12.32 -3.93
CA ARG A 63 -10.26 -12.53 -3.54
C ARG A 63 -10.80 -11.13 -3.37
N GLU A 64 -11.28 -10.55 -4.46
CA GLU A 64 -12.37 -9.60 -4.32
C GLU A 64 -13.34 -10.30 -3.38
N ALA A 65 -13.55 -9.76 -2.18
CA ALA A 65 -14.52 -10.32 -1.27
C ALA A 65 -15.76 -10.57 -2.12
N VAL A 66 -16.34 -11.78 -2.05
CA VAL A 66 -17.64 -12.04 -2.68
C VAL A 66 -18.60 -11.11 -1.97
N ARG A 67 -18.61 -9.84 -2.41
CA ARG A 67 -19.54 -8.84 -1.98
C ARG A 67 -20.83 -9.37 -2.56
N PRO A 68 -21.80 -9.76 -1.72
CA PRO A 68 -23.08 -10.18 -2.22
C PRO A 68 -23.54 -9.08 -3.17
N ALA A 69 -23.84 -9.46 -4.42
CA ALA A 69 -24.29 -8.54 -5.44
C ALA A 69 -25.42 -7.70 -4.84
N TYR A 70 -25.16 -6.41 -4.63
CA TYR A 70 -26.06 -5.44 -4.02
C TYR A 70 -27.07 -6.04 -3.01
N GLY A 71 -26.69 -6.13 -1.73
CA GLY A 71 -27.63 -5.90 -0.65
C GLY A 71 -28.09 -7.09 0.20
N SER A 72 -27.15 -7.63 0.98
CA SER A 72 -27.46 -8.20 2.30
C SER A 72 -26.77 -7.46 3.46
N ASP A 73 -25.94 -6.45 3.19
CA ASP A 73 -25.37 -5.58 4.22
C ASP A 73 -26.33 -4.43 4.55
N ALA A 74 -26.17 -3.85 5.75
CA ALA A 74 -27.02 -2.75 6.22
C ALA A 74 -27.02 -1.53 5.28
N ILE A 75 -25.92 -1.33 4.54
CA ILE A 75 -25.81 -0.25 3.54
C ILE A 75 -26.62 -0.60 2.29
N GLY A 76 -26.53 -1.83 1.80
CA GLY A 76 -27.27 -2.27 0.62
C GLY A 76 -28.78 -2.32 0.86
N SER A 77 -29.24 -2.71 2.06
CA SER A 77 -30.67 -2.66 2.42
C SER A 77 -31.18 -1.22 2.50
N ALA A 78 -30.42 -0.30 3.10
CA ALA A 78 -30.77 1.12 3.15
C ALA A 78 -30.82 1.75 1.75
N ARG A 79 -29.85 1.41 0.88
CA ARG A 79 -29.81 1.89 -0.51
C ARG A 79 -31.01 1.37 -1.32
N ARG A 80 -31.40 0.11 -1.16
CA ARG A 80 -32.58 -0.47 -1.81
C ARG A 80 -33.87 0.23 -1.36
N ALA A 81 -34.07 0.40 -0.05
CA ALA A 81 -35.23 1.11 0.49
C ALA A 81 -35.29 2.59 0.06
N GLN A 82 -34.14 3.23 -0.17
CA GLN A 82 -34.10 4.57 -0.75
C GLN A 82 -34.52 4.57 -2.22
N LEU A 83 -34.00 3.63 -3.02
CA LEU A 83 -34.34 3.50 -4.43
C LEU A 83 -35.84 3.25 -4.63
N GLU A 84 -36.44 2.36 -3.83
CA GLU A 84 -37.88 2.08 -3.87
C GLU A 84 -38.72 3.34 -3.59
N ARG A 85 -38.33 4.12 -2.58
CA ARG A 85 -38.97 5.42 -2.27
C ARG A 85 -38.81 6.45 -3.38
N ASP A 86 -37.63 6.50 -4.01
CA ASP A 86 -37.36 7.44 -5.10
C ASP A 86 -38.14 7.05 -6.36
N LEU A 87 -38.27 5.76 -6.66
CA LEU A 87 -39.05 5.27 -7.81
C LEU A 87 -40.55 5.51 -7.66
N ALA A 88 -41.08 5.55 -6.44
CA ALA A 88 -42.48 5.89 -6.16
C ALA A 88 -42.80 7.39 -6.39
N ARG A 89 -41.78 8.23 -6.64
CA ARG A 89 -41.94 9.69 -6.84
C ARG A 89 -41.85 10.06 -8.31
N SER A 90 -42.42 11.21 -8.66
CA SER A 90 -42.25 11.76 -10.00
C SER A 90 -40.77 12.09 -10.29
N PRO A 91 -40.33 12.09 -11.56
CA PRO A 91 -38.98 12.48 -11.93
C PRO A 91 -38.56 13.86 -11.39
N ALA A 92 -39.47 14.84 -11.38
CA ALA A 92 -39.20 16.18 -10.88
C ALA A 92 -38.95 16.20 -9.36
N GLU A 93 -39.70 15.40 -8.60
CA GLU A 93 -39.49 15.28 -7.15
C GLU A 93 -38.19 14.55 -6.83
N ARG A 94 -37.83 13.52 -7.60
CA ARG A 94 -36.54 12.84 -7.46
C ARG A 94 -35.38 13.81 -7.61
N LEU A 95 -35.43 14.68 -8.63
CA LEU A 95 -34.41 15.71 -8.86
C LEU A 95 -34.32 16.70 -7.68
N ARG A 96 -35.45 17.25 -7.24
CA ARG A 96 -35.49 18.19 -6.10
C ARG A 96 -34.90 17.59 -4.83
N ASN A 97 -35.19 16.31 -4.55
CA ASN A 97 -34.66 15.60 -3.40
C ASN A 97 -33.16 15.33 -3.53
N ALA A 98 -32.68 14.93 -4.70
CA ALA A 98 -31.26 14.72 -4.96
C ALA A 98 -30.46 16.02 -4.77
N GLU A 99 -30.98 17.15 -5.24
CA GLU A 99 -30.36 18.46 -5.05
C GLU A 99 -30.34 18.88 -3.57
N ALA A 100 -31.43 18.67 -2.84
CA ALA A 100 -31.50 18.94 -1.41
C ALA A 100 -30.46 18.11 -0.63
N ALA A 101 -30.37 16.81 -0.93
CA ALA A 101 -29.37 15.93 -0.33
C ALA A 101 -27.94 16.37 -0.66
N ALA A 102 -27.68 16.79 -1.90
CA ALA A 102 -26.37 17.30 -2.31
C ALA A 102 -25.98 18.60 -1.58
N ARG A 103 -26.94 19.52 -1.36
CA ARG A 103 -26.72 20.73 -0.56
C ARG A 103 -26.36 20.39 0.88
N THR A 104 -27.12 19.50 1.51
CA THR A 104 -26.84 19.01 2.88
C THR A 104 -25.47 18.35 2.98
N ALA A 105 -25.12 17.48 2.04
CA ALA A 105 -23.81 16.82 2.02
C ALA A 105 -22.64 17.81 1.86
N ARG A 106 -22.83 18.89 1.08
CA ARG A 106 -21.84 19.96 0.95
C ARG A 106 -21.70 20.76 2.25
N ALA A 107 -22.81 21.06 2.93
CA ALA A 107 -22.81 21.79 4.19
C ALA A 107 -22.10 21.03 5.32
N HIS A 108 -22.24 19.70 5.36
CA HIS A 108 -21.57 18.84 6.36
C HIS A 108 -20.22 18.29 5.89
N ARG A 109 -19.68 18.77 4.76
CA ARG A 109 -18.38 18.32 4.29
C ARG A 109 -17.31 18.81 5.27
N ALA A 110 -16.72 17.88 6.02
CA ALA A 110 -15.57 18.19 6.86
C ALA A 110 -14.49 18.90 6.01
N PRO A 111 -13.75 19.87 6.60
CA PRO A 111 -12.56 20.41 5.96
C PRO A 111 -11.69 19.23 5.54
N ARG A 112 -11.23 19.22 4.28
CA ARG A 112 -10.29 18.19 3.84
C ARG A 112 -9.08 18.31 4.77
N GLY A 113 -8.92 17.36 5.68
CA GLY A 113 -7.73 17.27 6.52
C GLY A 113 -6.47 17.28 5.65
N ARG A 114 -5.33 17.67 6.24
CA ARG A 114 -4.01 17.61 5.57
C ARG A 114 -3.92 16.28 4.82
N ARG A 115 -3.93 16.35 3.49
CA ARG A 115 -3.76 15.15 2.66
C ARG A 115 -2.43 14.54 3.09
N HIS A 116 -2.43 13.24 3.40
CA HIS A 116 -1.18 12.49 3.47
C HIS A 116 -0.56 12.57 2.07
N GLN A 117 0.38 13.49 1.89
CA GLN A 117 1.15 13.58 0.67
C GLN A 117 2.18 12.46 0.71
N ILE A 118 2.08 11.54 -0.24
CA ILE A 118 3.12 10.56 -0.50
C ILE A 118 4.12 11.27 -1.42
N ILE A 119 5.32 11.55 -0.92
CA ILE A 119 6.40 12.16 -1.69
C ILE A 119 7.34 11.03 -2.12
N GLY A 120 7.53 10.88 -3.43
CA GLY A 120 8.50 9.95 -4.02
C GLY A 120 9.81 10.66 -4.35
N PHE A 121 10.92 9.93 -4.32
CA PHE A 121 12.24 10.42 -4.66
C PHE A 121 12.90 9.44 -5.62
N ASP A 122 13.61 9.96 -6.62
CA ASP A 122 14.28 9.15 -7.64
C ASP A 122 15.59 8.55 -7.11
N SER A 123 16.21 9.21 -6.11
CA SER A 123 17.41 8.73 -5.42
C SER A 123 17.35 8.88 -3.90
N TYR A 124 18.26 8.19 -3.19
CA TYR A 124 18.40 8.34 -1.73
C TYR A 124 18.92 9.71 -1.34
N ASP A 125 19.79 10.30 -2.17
CA ASP A 125 20.38 11.61 -1.90
C ASP A 125 19.30 12.70 -1.96
N ASP A 126 18.37 12.64 -2.92
CA ASP A 126 17.22 13.55 -3.01
C ASP A 126 16.34 13.48 -1.74
N PHE A 127 16.09 12.27 -1.24
CA PHE A 127 15.39 12.08 0.02
C PHE A 127 16.15 12.68 1.20
N TYR A 128 17.48 12.50 1.22
CA TYR A 128 18.31 12.96 2.33
C TYR A 128 18.40 14.48 2.37
N GLU A 129 18.59 15.14 1.23
CA GLU A 129 18.56 16.59 1.08
C GLU A 129 17.19 17.19 1.45
N TRP A 130 16.11 16.57 0.98
CA TRP A 130 14.76 16.95 1.36
C TRP A 130 14.54 16.83 2.88
N LYS A 131 14.99 15.72 3.49
CA LYS A 131 14.86 15.50 4.93
C LYS A 131 15.66 16.52 5.76
N GLN A 132 16.84 16.92 5.31
CA GLN A 132 17.63 17.94 6.01
C GLN A 132 17.01 19.33 5.90
N SER A 133 16.49 19.69 4.73
CA SER A 133 15.82 20.99 4.51
C SER A 133 14.46 21.12 5.22
N HIS A 134 13.81 20.00 5.55
CA HIS A 134 12.49 19.97 6.18
C HIS A 134 12.52 19.53 7.66
N ARG A 135 13.70 19.52 8.30
CA ARG A 135 13.84 19.41 9.75
C ARG A 135 13.52 20.76 10.39
N ALA A 136 12.31 20.87 10.94
CA ALA A 136 11.96 21.87 11.96
C ALA A 136 12.38 21.36 13.34
#